data_AF-A0A2V8XEB5-F1
#
_entry.id   AF-A0A2V8XEB5-F1
#
_cell.length_a   1.000
_cell.length_b   1.000
_cell.length_c   1.000
_cell.angle_alpha   90.00
_cell.angle_beta   90.00
_cell.angle_gamma   90.00
#
_symmetry.space_group_name_H-M   'P 1'
#
loop_
_entity.id
_entity.type
_entity.pdbx_description
1 polymer ?
#
loop_
_entity_poly.entity_id
_entity_poly.type
_entity_poly.pdbx_seq_one_letter_code
_entity_poly.pdbx_strand_id
1 'polypeptide(L)'
;MNRSSLFVLGLLLLSTACFGQTTPADSQTLQALLSEVRQLRQDLQTTTIAAQRAQILIYRLQGQEAAVARASQRLDEAREKLARIQDDRKHVATDVKQHEDFISNTENPPTQRKEVEAVLPRLKTRLESLENEEQQRQTREIEAEQQLRAEEVRLSDLRDQLDRLDKALENASRRPGGSSQ
;
A
#
# COMPACT_ATOMS: atom_id res chain seq x y z
N MET A 1 29.71 24.79 -103.64
CA MET A 1 31.08 25.29 -103.42
C MET A 1 31.00 26.44 -102.41
N ASN A 2 31.23 26.08 -101.14
CA ASN A 2 31.62 26.83 -99.93
C ASN A 2 30.91 28.18 -99.66
N ARG A 3 30.33 28.42 -98.47
CA ARG A 3 31.09 28.70 -97.23
C ARG A 3 30.19 28.72 -95.98
N SER A 4 30.81 28.41 -94.85
CA SER A 4 30.42 28.74 -93.46
C SER A 4 29.39 27.87 -92.76
N SER A 5 29.90 26.72 -92.33
CA SER A 5 29.75 26.24 -90.95
C SER A 5 30.04 27.37 -89.93
N LEU A 6 29.28 27.39 -88.83
CA LEU A 6 29.44 28.10 -87.54
C LEU A 6 28.17 28.84 -87.09
N PHE A 7 27.12 28.07 -86.78
CA PHE A 7 26.24 28.33 -85.63
C PHE A 7 25.80 26.98 -85.05
N VAL A 8 26.80 26.14 -84.78
CA VAL A 8 26.72 25.15 -83.70
C VAL A 8 26.66 25.96 -82.40
N LEU A 9 25.90 25.46 -81.42
CA LEU A 9 25.85 25.93 -80.02
C LEU A 9 24.70 26.88 -79.62
N GLY A 10 23.51 26.75 -80.22
CA GLY A 10 22.28 27.34 -79.69
C GLY A 10 21.18 26.33 -79.31
N LEU A 11 21.50 25.02 -79.37
CA LEU A 11 20.55 23.93 -79.29
C LEU A 11 20.97 22.88 -78.25
N LEU A 12 21.34 23.32 -77.05
CA LEU A 12 21.52 22.42 -75.89
C LEU A 12 21.43 23.18 -74.56
N LEU A 13 20.39 23.99 -74.39
CA LEU A 13 19.95 24.49 -73.08
C LEU A 13 18.45 24.25 -72.89
N LEU A 14 17.96 23.10 -73.38
CA LEU A 14 16.88 22.40 -72.69
C LEU A 14 17.50 21.71 -71.48
N SER A 15 17.64 22.45 -70.40
CA SER A 15 17.55 21.88 -69.06
C SER A 15 16.54 22.73 -68.33
N THR A 16 15.30 22.30 -68.52
CA THR A 16 14.17 22.55 -67.63
C THR A 16 14.71 22.59 -66.21
N ALA A 17 14.82 23.78 -65.63
CA ALA A 17 14.96 23.92 -64.20
C ALA A 17 13.61 23.49 -63.60
N CYS A 18 13.39 22.18 -63.54
CA CYS A 18 12.43 21.60 -62.63
C CYS A 18 13.03 21.74 -61.24
N PHE A 19 12.97 22.97 -60.69
CA PHE A 19 12.84 23.09 -59.26
C PHE A 19 11.53 22.38 -58.96
N GLY A 20 11.63 21.15 -58.46
CA GLY A 20 10.48 20.47 -57.89
C GLY A 20 9.89 21.42 -56.87
N GLN A 21 8.76 22.04 -57.23
CA GLN A 21 7.91 22.68 -56.26
C GLN A 21 7.57 21.54 -55.30
N THR A 22 8.15 21.58 -54.10
CA THR A 22 7.50 20.94 -52.97
C THR A 22 6.12 21.59 -52.94
N THR A 23 5.13 20.87 -53.43
CA THR A 23 3.76 21.37 -53.42
C THR A 23 3.49 21.75 -51.96
N PRO A 24 2.97 22.93 -51.63
CA PRO A 24 2.75 23.32 -50.23
C PRO A 24 1.96 22.26 -49.43
N ALA A 25 1.18 21.43 -50.13
CA ALA A 25 0.55 20.21 -49.62
C ALA A 25 1.52 19.18 -49.01
N ASP A 26 2.67 18.89 -49.63
CA ASP A 26 3.64 17.91 -49.13
C ASP A 26 4.30 18.37 -47.81
N SER A 27 4.61 19.67 -47.74
CA SER A 27 5.12 20.31 -46.52
C SER A 27 4.10 20.23 -45.38
N GLN A 28 2.82 20.47 -45.70
CA GLN A 28 1.72 20.37 -44.75
C GLN A 28 1.49 18.94 -44.25
N THR A 29 1.59 17.93 -45.12
CA THR A 29 1.50 16.52 -44.73
C THR A 29 2.70 16.06 -43.88
N LEU A 30 3.92 16.49 -44.22
CA LEU A 30 5.11 16.18 -43.42
C LEU A 30 5.05 16.83 -42.04
N GLN A 31 4.52 18.06 -41.96
CA GLN A 31 4.33 18.76 -40.70
C GLN A 31 3.25 18.09 -39.84
N ALA A 32 2.16 17.60 -40.45
CA ALA A 32 1.15 16.79 -39.78
C ALA A 32 1.75 15.49 -39.21
N LEU A 33 2.49 14.73 -40.01
CA LEU A 33 3.16 13.51 -39.55
C LEU A 33 4.17 13.77 -38.43
N LEU A 34 4.95 14.85 -38.51
CA LEU A 34 5.85 15.26 -37.43
C LEU A 34 5.10 15.58 -36.13
N SER A 35 3.92 16.21 -36.23
CA SER A 35 3.08 16.48 -35.06
C SER A 35 2.51 15.20 -34.45
N GLU A 36 2.04 14.25 -35.28
CA GLU A 36 1.56 12.95 -34.83
C GLU A 36 2.67 12.13 -34.16
N VAL A 37 3.89 12.11 -34.70
CA VAL A 37 5.03 11.41 -34.09
C VAL A 37 5.44 12.04 -32.75
N ARG A 38 5.41 13.38 -32.66
CA ARG A 38 5.66 14.07 -31.38
C ARG A 38 4.60 13.73 -30.35
N GLN A 39 3.33 13.71 -30.76
CA GLN A 39 2.21 13.34 -29.90
C GLN A 39 2.34 11.88 -29.44
N LEU A 40 2.61 10.95 -30.37
CA LEU A 40 2.84 9.54 -30.04
C LEU A 40 4.00 9.34 -29.08
N ARG A 41 5.11 10.08 -29.25
CA ARG A 41 6.25 10.03 -28.31
C ARG A 41 5.83 10.50 -26.93
N GLN A 42 5.05 11.58 -26.85
CA GLN A 42 4.56 12.11 -25.59
C GLN A 42 3.60 11.13 -24.90
N ASP A 43 2.73 10.48 -25.65
CA ASP A 43 1.80 9.46 -25.13
C ASP A 43 2.56 8.23 -24.65
N LEU A 44 3.58 7.78 -25.39
CA LEU A 44 4.45 6.68 -24.98
C LEU A 44 5.26 7.00 -23.72
N GLN A 45 5.80 8.21 -23.60
CA GLN A 45 6.49 8.63 -22.37
C GLN A 45 5.54 8.67 -21.18
N THR A 46 4.33 9.21 -21.38
CA THR A 46 3.31 9.33 -20.33
C THR A 46 2.86 7.95 -19.82
N THR A 47 2.57 7.03 -20.74
CA THR A 47 2.17 5.65 -20.42
C THR A 47 3.30 4.87 -19.75
N THR A 48 4.55 5.04 -20.21
CA THR A 48 5.71 4.39 -19.58
C THR A 48 5.91 4.85 -18.14
N ILE A 49 5.88 6.16 -17.88
CA ILE A 49 6.01 6.70 -16.51
C ILE A 49 4.86 6.22 -15.63
N ALA A 50 3.64 6.19 -16.15
CA ALA A 50 2.49 5.73 -15.39
C ALA A 50 2.54 4.22 -15.08
N ALA A 51 3.00 3.38 -16.02
CA ALA A 51 3.24 1.95 -15.79
C ALA A 51 4.30 1.71 -14.71
N GLN A 52 5.41 2.47 -14.75
CA GLN A 52 6.43 2.41 -13.70
C GLN A 52 5.87 2.81 -12.33
N ARG A 53 5.08 3.89 -12.26
CA ARG A 53 4.42 4.32 -11.02
C ARG A 53 3.42 3.28 -10.50
N ALA A 54 2.64 2.66 -11.37
CA ALA A 54 1.72 1.59 -11.01
C ALA A 54 2.49 0.40 -10.40
N GLN A 55 3.59 -0.04 -11.03
CA GLN A 55 4.41 -1.14 -10.52
C GLN A 55 4.97 -0.85 -9.12
N ILE A 56 5.44 0.39 -8.89
CA ILE A 56 5.93 0.82 -7.56
C ILE A 56 4.80 0.78 -6.53
N LEU A 57 3.61 1.28 -6.87
CA LEU A 57 2.47 1.28 -5.95
C LEU A 57 1.98 -0.13 -5.63
N ILE A 58 1.94 -1.04 -6.61
CA ILE A 58 1.58 -2.45 -6.40
C ILE A 58 2.59 -3.11 -5.44
N TYR A 59 3.89 -2.90 -5.64
CA TYR A 59 4.90 -3.43 -4.74
C TYR A 59 4.75 -2.89 -3.30
N ARG A 60 4.45 -1.59 -3.16
CA ARG A 60 4.17 -0.98 -1.86
C ARG A 60 2.91 -1.55 -1.23
N LEU A 61 1.84 -1.75 -2.01
CA LEU A 61 0.59 -2.36 -1.55
C LEU A 61 0.84 -3.75 -0.99
N GLN A 62 1.54 -4.61 -1.72
CA GLN A 62 1.89 -5.95 -1.26
C GLN A 62 2.70 -5.93 0.05
N GLY A 63 3.69 -5.03 0.13
CA GLY A 63 4.46 -4.83 1.36
C GLY A 63 3.59 -4.38 2.54
N GLN A 64 2.62 -3.49 2.28
CA GLN A 64 1.70 -2.97 3.27
C GLN A 64 0.67 -4.02 3.72
N GLU A 65 0.13 -4.83 2.82
CA GLU A 65 -0.76 -5.94 3.15
C GLU A 65 -0.05 -6.96 4.04
N ALA A 66 1.22 -7.25 3.76
CA ALA A 66 2.05 -8.09 4.63
C ALA A 66 2.31 -7.43 6.00
N ALA A 67 2.43 -6.09 6.08
CA ALA A 67 2.56 -5.38 7.34
C ALA A 67 1.28 -5.46 8.18
N VAL A 68 0.10 -5.27 7.56
CA VAL A 68 -1.20 -5.43 8.22
C VAL A 68 -1.38 -6.86 8.72
N ALA A 69 -1.05 -7.88 7.91
CA ALA A 69 -1.14 -9.28 8.33
C ALA A 69 -0.27 -9.57 9.58
N ARG A 70 0.97 -9.07 9.61
CA ARG A 70 1.85 -9.20 10.79
C ARG A 70 1.31 -8.44 12.00
N ALA A 71 0.73 -7.25 11.81
CA ALA A 71 0.14 -6.47 12.90
C ALA A 71 -1.10 -7.18 13.48
N SER A 72 -1.94 -7.77 12.62
CA SER A 72 -3.10 -8.58 13.01
C SER A 72 -2.67 -9.78 13.84
N GLN A 73 -1.69 -10.55 13.36
CA GLN A 73 -1.17 -11.71 14.09
C GLN A 73 -0.65 -11.30 15.48
N ARG A 74 0.06 -10.17 15.58
CA ARG A 74 0.55 -9.66 16.87
C ARG A 74 -0.57 -9.28 17.83
N LEU A 75 -1.67 -8.71 17.31
CA LEU A 75 -2.86 -8.42 18.11
C LEU A 75 -3.53 -9.70 18.60
N ASP A 76 -3.69 -10.69 17.73
CA ASP A 76 -4.28 -11.99 18.07
C ASP A 76 -3.46 -12.71 19.15
N GLU A 77 -2.13 -12.73 19.02
CA GLU A 77 -1.23 -13.28 20.04
C GLU A 77 -1.29 -12.50 21.36
N ALA A 78 -1.46 -11.18 21.32
CA ALA A 78 -1.59 -10.35 22.53
C ALA A 78 -2.91 -10.65 23.26
N ARG A 79 -4.02 -10.77 22.50
CA ARG A 79 -5.34 -11.12 23.01
C ARG A 79 -5.36 -12.52 23.61
N GLU A 80 -4.75 -13.50 22.94
CA GLU A 80 -4.65 -14.86 23.46
C GLU A 80 -3.88 -14.91 24.79
N LYS A 81 -2.75 -14.21 24.88
CA LYS A 81 -1.95 -14.12 26.12
C LYS A 81 -2.73 -13.43 27.24
N LEU A 82 -3.46 -12.35 26.92
CA LEU A 82 -4.30 -11.65 27.89
C LEU A 82 -5.42 -12.56 28.40
N ALA A 83 -6.11 -13.28 27.52
CA ALA A 83 -7.19 -14.20 27.89
C ALA A 83 -6.70 -15.30 28.83
N ARG A 84 -5.51 -15.88 28.58
CA ARG A 84 -4.91 -16.89 29.46
C ARG A 84 -4.64 -16.33 30.87
N ILE A 85 -4.03 -15.14 30.96
CA ILE A 85 -3.76 -14.51 32.27
C ILE A 85 -5.05 -14.15 33.01
N GLN A 86 -6.07 -13.70 32.29
CA GLN A 86 -7.39 -13.41 32.88
C GLN A 86 -8.06 -14.66 33.46
N ASP A 87 -7.95 -15.80 32.76
CA ASP A 87 -8.48 -17.08 33.25
C ASP A 87 -7.71 -17.57 34.48
N ASP A 88 -6.37 -17.51 34.46
CA ASP A 88 -5.52 -17.84 35.61
C ASP A 88 -5.85 -16.95 36.82
N ARG A 89 -6.00 -15.64 36.62
CA ARG A 89 -6.39 -14.69 37.68
C ARG A 89 -7.74 -15.08 38.28
N LYS A 90 -8.72 -15.40 37.43
CA LYS A 90 -10.07 -15.77 37.86
C LYS A 90 -10.07 -17.06 38.68
N HIS A 91 -9.28 -18.06 38.27
CA HIS A 91 -9.12 -19.30 39.03
C HIS A 91 -8.52 -19.02 40.41
N VAL A 92 -7.39 -18.32 40.48
CA VAL A 92 -6.73 -18.00 41.75
C VAL A 92 -7.62 -17.13 42.65
N ALA A 93 -8.36 -16.17 42.09
CA ALA A 93 -9.31 -15.36 42.86
C ALA A 93 -10.44 -16.22 43.45
N THR A 94 -10.90 -17.22 42.71
CA THR A 94 -11.90 -18.18 43.19
C THR A 94 -11.34 -19.03 44.33
N ASP A 95 -10.11 -19.53 44.20
CA ASP A 95 -9.44 -20.30 45.25
C ASP A 95 -9.25 -19.46 46.53
N VAL A 96 -8.77 -18.21 46.39
CA VAL A 96 -8.64 -17.27 47.52
C VAL A 96 -9.96 -17.12 48.25
N LYS A 97 -11.06 -16.89 47.52
CA LYS A 97 -12.39 -16.75 48.11
C LYS A 97 -12.84 -18.02 48.82
N GLN A 98 -12.65 -19.19 48.22
CA GLN A 98 -13.00 -20.48 48.83
C GLN A 98 -12.23 -20.73 50.13
N HIS A 99 -10.94 -20.38 50.16
CA HIS A 99 -10.11 -20.49 51.35
C HIS A 99 -10.52 -19.49 52.45
N GLU A 100 -10.87 -18.26 52.08
CA GLU A 100 -11.42 -17.26 53.01
C GLU A 100 -12.74 -17.76 53.62
N ASP A 101 -13.67 -18.23 52.79
CA ASP A 101 -14.96 -18.78 53.23
C ASP A 101 -14.76 -20.01 54.15
N PHE A 102 -13.78 -20.87 53.86
CA PHE A 102 -13.43 -22.02 54.69
C PHE A 102 -12.89 -21.60 56.07
N ILE A 103 -12.04 -20.57 56.14
CA ILE A 103 -11.52 -20.04 57.41
C ILE A 103 -12.63 -19.37 58.22
N SER A 104 -13.51 -18.62 57.55
CA SER A 104 -14.64 -17.92 58.18
C SER A 104 -15.71 -18.87 58.72
N ASN A 105 -15.85 -20.07 58.17
CA ASN A 105 -16.79 -21.06 58.68
C ASN A 105 -16.28 -21.69 59.99
N THR A 106 -16.89 -21.29 61.10
CA THR A 106 -16.55 -21.74 62.46
C THR A 106 -16.81 -23.23 62.70
N GLU A 107 -17.65 -23.87 61.88
CA GLU A 107 -17.93 -25.32 61.94
C GLU A 107 -16.73 -26.17 61.50
N ASN A 108 -15.78 -25.58 60.75
CA ASN A 108 -14.61 -26.29 60.28
C ASN A 108 -13.59 -26.55 61.41
N PRO A 109 -12.89 -27.71 61.40
CA PRO A 109 -11.89 -28.05 62.40
C PRO A 109 -10.80 -26.96 62.55
N PRO A 110 -10.43 -26.57 63.79
CA PRO A 110 -9.44 -25.50 64.01
C PRO A 110 -8.07 -25.79 63.42
N THR A 111 -7.66 -27.06 63.37
CA THR A 111 -6.39 -27.49 62.76
C THR A 111 -6.38 -27.28 61.26
N GLN A 112 -7.45 -27.68 60.56
CA GLN A 112 -7.59 -27.48 59.11
C GLN A 112 -7.70 -25.99 58.76
N ARG A 113 -8.41 -25.19 59.57
CA ARG A 113 -8.47 -23.73 59.36
C ARG A 113 -7.09 -23.08 59.43
N LYS A 114 -6.25 -23.46 60.40
CA LYS A 114 -4.86 -22.96 60.49
C LYS A 114 -3.99 -23.36 59.30
N GLU A 115 -4.16 -24.57 58.79
CA GLU A 115 -3.43 -25.03 57.59
C GLU A 115 -3.81 -24.18 56.35
N VAL A 116 -5.10 -23.92 56.16
CA VAL A 116 -5.59 -23.08 55.06
C VAL A 116 -5.16 -21.62 55.22
N GLU A 117 -5.22 -21.09 56.45
CA GLU A 117 -4.76 -19.73 56.79
C GLU A 117 -3.27 -19.54 56.48
N ALA A 118 -2.44 -20.58 56.62
CA ALA A 118 -1.02 -20.51 56.28
C ALA A 118 -0.76 -20.41 54.76
N VAL A 119 -1.65 -20.94 53.92
CA VAL A 119 -1.50 -20.93 52.45
C VAL A 119 -2.11 -19.68 51.81
N LEU A 120 -3.13 -19.08 52.45
CA LEU A 120 -3.86 -17.93 51.93
C LEU A 120 -2.96 -16.73 51.53
N PRO A 121 -1.93 -16.31 52.30
CA PRO A 121 -1.07 -15.21 51.91
C PRO A 121 -0.35 -15.45 50.58
N ARG A 122 0.08 -16.70 50.33
CA ARG A 122 0.76 -17.09 49.09
C ARG A 122 -0.18 -16.96 47.89
N LEU A 123 -1.44 -17.35 48.03
CA LEU A 123 -2.45 -17.21 46.99
C LEU A 123 -2.76 -15.73 46.70
N LYS A 124 -2.86 -14.89 47.74
CA LYS A 124 -3.05 -13.43 47.59
C LYS A 124 -1.88 -12.78 46.85
N THR A 125 -0.64 -13.08 47.22
CA THR A 125 0.54 -12.58 46.48
C THR A 125 0.55 -13.06 45.03
N ARG A 126 0.12 -14.30 44.76
CA ARG A 126 -0.02 -14.79 43.38
C ARG A 126 -1.09 -14.02 42.62
N LEU A 127 -2.22 -13.72 43.24
CA LEU A 127 -3.31 -12.94 42.65
C LEU A 127 -2.84 -11.53 42.27
N GLU A 128 -2.18 -10.83 43.19
CA GLU A 128 -1.60 -9.50 42.93
C GLU A 128 -0.58 -9.52 41.79
N SER A 129 0.25 -10.57 41.72
CA SER A 129 1.19 -10.75 40.60
C SER A 129 0.47 -10.94 39.27
N LEU A 130 -0.64 -11.68 39.25
CA LEU A 130 -1.43 -11.91 38.03
C LEU A 130 -2.18 -10.64 37.60
N GLU A 131 -2.69 -9.84 38.54
CA GLU A 131 -3.30 -8.54 38.25
C GLU A 131 -2.31 -7.57 37.60
N ASN A 132 -1.09 -7.50 38.14
CA ASN A 132 -0.02 -6.69 37.55
C ASN A 132 0.36 -7.18 36.15
N GLU A 133 0.47 -8.50 35.94
CA GLU A 133 0.74 -9.05 34.62
C GLU A 133 -0.41 -8.76 33.64
N GLU A 134 -1.67 -8.92 34.06
CA GLU A 134 -2.84 -8.59 33.23
C GLU A 134 -2.81 -7.14 32.77
N GLN A 135 -2.55 -6.20 33.67
CA GLN A 135 -2.48 -4.79 33.31
C GLN A 135 -1.38 -4.52 32.29
N GLN A 136 -0.21 -5.16 32.43
CA GLN A 136 0.86 -5.07 31.45
C GLN A 136 0.44 -5.68 30.09
N ARG A 137 -0.25 -6.82 30.09
CA ARG A 137 -0.72 -7.49 28.87
C ARG A 137 -1.80 -6.67 28.18
N GLN A 138 -2.69 -6.05 28.92
CA GLN A 138 -3.73 -5.17 28.40
C GLN A 138 -3.11 -3.95 27.70
N THR A 139 -2.10 -3.32 28.30
CA THR A 139 -1.37 -2.23 27.63
C THR A 139 -0.74 -2.70 26.30
N ARG A 140 -0.14 -3.89 26.27
CA ARG A 140 0.43 -4.46 25.04
C ARG A 140 -0.63 -4.78 23.97
N GLU A 141 -1.82 -5.20 24.38
CA GLU A 141 -2.94 -5.44 23.46
C GLU A 141 -3.41 -4.13 22.82
N ILE A 142 -3.56 -3.06 23.63
CA ILE A 142 -3.90 -1.72 23.14
C ILE A 142 -2.85 -1.20 22.17
N GLU A 143 -1.56 -1.36 22.49
CA GLU A 143 -0.45 -0.97 21.60
C GLU A 143 -0.49 -1.73 20.27
N ALA A 144 -0.73 -3.05 20.31
CA ALA A 144 -0.86 -3.86 19.10
C ALA A 144 -2.07 -3.45 18.25
N GLU A 145 -3.20 -3.13 18.88
CA GLU A 145 -4.40 -2.65 18.21
C GLU A 145 -4.20 -1.27 17.56
N GLN A 146 -3.50 -0.36 18.25
CA GLN A 146 -3.12 0.94 17.68
C GLN A 146 -2.21 0.77 16.46
N GLN A 147 -1.25 -0.15 16.53
CA GLN A 147 -0.35 -0.45 15.40
C GLN A 147 -1.10 -1.04 14.23
N LEU A 148 -2.03 -1.99 14.46
CA LEU A 148 -2.88 -2.53 13.40
C LEU A 148 -3.68 -1.41 12.70
N ARG A 149 -4.36 -0.56 13.48
CA ARG A 149 -5.12 0.58 12.94
C ARG A 149 -4.24 1.52 12.11
N ALA A 150 -3.02 1.80 12.56
CA ALA A 150 -2.09 2.64 11.81
C ALA A 150 -1.70 2.01 10.45
N GLU A 151 -1.46 0.70 10.41
CA GLU A 151 -1.15 0.00 9.15
C GLU A 151 -2.37 -0.12 8.23
N GLU A 152 -3.58 -0.25 8.77
CA GLU A 152 -4.83 -0.25 8.00
C GLU A 152 -5.09 1.11 7.34
N VAL A 153 -4.84 2.22 8.06
CA VAL A 153 -4.93 3.57 7.48
C VAL A 153 -3.95 3.74 6.33
N ARG A 154 -2.68 3.35 6.52
CA ARG A 154 -1.68 3.40 5.44
C ARG A 154 -2.05 2.53 4.23
N LEU A 155 -2.67 1.37 4.48
CA LEU A 155 -3.18 0.50 3.43
C LEU A 155 -4.32 1.17 2.65
N SER A 156 -5.24 1.83 3.35
CA SER A 156 -6.30 2.62 2.73
C SER A 156 -5.73 3.75 1.85
N ASP A 157 -4.75 4.49 2.36
CA ASP A 157 -4.11 5.58 1.61
C ASP A 157 -3.41 5.08 0.32
N LEU A 158 -2.78 3.90 0.37
CA LEU A 158 -2.17 3.30 -0.82
C LEU A 158 -3.20 2.85 -1.85
N ARG A 159 -4.34 2.33 -1.41
CA ARG A 159 -5.46 1.96 -2.30
C ARG A 159 -6.05 3.20 -2.97
N ASP A 160 -6.26 4.29 -2.22
CA ASP A 160 -6.71 5.56 -2.78
C ASP A 160 -5.72 6.14 -3.82
N GLN A 161 -4.42 5.99 -3.61
CA GLN A 161 -3.40 6.41 -4.58
C GLN A 161 -3.45 5.57 -5.87
N LEU A 162 -3.68 4.25 -5.75
CA LEU A 162 -3.87 3.36 -6.89
C LEU A 162 -5.12 3.74 -7.69
N ASP A 163 -6.25 3.96 -7.03
CA ASP A 163 -7.50 4.36 -7.70
C ASP A 163 -7.37 5.71 -8.42
N ARG A 164 -6.64 6.66 -7.83
CA ARG A 164 -6.34 7.95 -8.48
C ARG A 164 -5.45 7.77 -9.70
N LEU A 165 -4.45 6.88 -9.62
CA LEU A 165 -3.58 6.58 -10.75
C LEU A 165 -4.35 5.91 -11.88
N ASP A 166 -5.24 4.97 -11.57
CA ASP A 166 -6.09 4.30 -12.54
C ASP A 166 -7.02 5.28 -13.26
N LYS A 167 -7.72 6.15 -12.50
CA LYS A 167 -8.54 7.24 -13.08
C LYS A 167 -7.71 8.20 -13.93
N ALA A 168 -6.49 8.54 -13.52
CA ALA A 168 -5.62 9.43 -14.29
C ALA A 168 -5.19 8.79 -15.62
N LEU A 169 -4.89 7.50 -15.59
CA LEU A 169 -4.59 6.69 -16.78
C LEU A 169 -5.79 6.58 -17.71
N GLU A 170 -6.96 6.29 -17.17
CA GLU A 170 -8.21 6.22 -17.93
C GLU A 170 -8.50 7.56 -18.61
N ASN A 171 -8.39 8.68 -17.89
CA ASN A 171 -8.60 10.02 -18.45
C ASN A 171 -7.56 10.37 -19.53
N ALA A 172 -6.31 9.97 -19.37
CA ALA A 172 -5.27 10.15 -20.39
C ALA A 172 -5.60 9.33 -21.66
N SER A 173 -6.07 8.09 -21.51
CA SER A 173 -6.50 7.25 -22.64
C SER A 173 -7.75 7.79 -23.35
N ARG A 174 -8.65 8.46 -22.62
CA ARG A 174 -9.88 9.09 -23.14
C ARG A 174 -9.65 10.46 -23.78
N ARG A 175 -8.42 10.96 -23.88
CA ARG A 175 -8.06 12.10 -24.75
C ARG A 175 -7.47 11.60 -26.09
N PRO A 176 -8.22 10.93 -26.98
CA PRO A 176 -7.82 10.87 -28.37
C PRO A 176 -8.06 12.26 -28.98
N GLY A 177 -7.18 12.68 -29.89
CA GLY A 177 -7.14 14.03 -30.45
C GLY A 177 -8.50 14.58 -30.92
N GLY A 178 -8.74 15.84 -30.55
CA GLY A 178 -9.79 16.72 -31.07
C GLY A 178 -9.67 18.04 -30.33
N SER A 179 -9.35 19.16 -30.94
CA SER A 179 -9.99 19.73 -32.13
C SER A 179 -9.01 20.47 -33.04
N SER A 180 -8.90 20.02 -34.29
CA SER A 180 -8.71 20.93 -35.42
C SER A 180 -10.06 21.63 -35.66
N GLN A 181 -10.15 22.90 -35.29
CA GLN A 181 -11.01 23.88 -35.94
C GLN A 181 -10.12 25.01 -36.43
#